data_AF-A0A946H3X3-F1
#
_entry.id   AF-A0A946H3X3-F1
#
_cell.length_a   1.000
_cell.length_b   1.000
_cell.length_c   1.000
_cell.angle_alpha   90.00
_cell.angle_beta   90.00
_cell.angle_gamma   90.00
#
_symmetry.space_group_name_H-M   'P 1'
#
loop_
_entity.id
_entity.type
_entity.pdbx_description
1 polymer ?
#
loop_
_entity_poly.entity_id
_entity_poly.type
_entity_poly.pdbx_seq_one_letter_code
_entity_poly.pdbx_strand_id
1 'polypeptide(L)'
;MPATGNKLGVGTFIPPGLRDRVKVPEVLCRSRKLDMPPPEAIPPGKHFIKFNNGSGDLLRLTFPLNARDRNLLDRWLAYWRATTPMSRRGEWWYDTFPRKVFIERAIDADDTIEEWKFQVFNGRCDYIVELHGQTPLRSGVTAYDRDGNHIPVRIADRNIGTVRTSLPDFALMLEAAEAIAQRISFARVDFYRTQAGQIYLGEITLCPFNTLGTYSDSDFNRRTGEAWNHRSLYER
;
A
#
# COMPACT_ATOMS: atom_id res chain seq x y z
N MET A 1 7.11 -17.68 -6.70
CA MET A 1 6.89 -16.28 -7.11
C MET A 1 7.09 -15.37 -5.90
N PRO A 2 7.60 -14.14 -6.07
CA PRO A 2 7.65 -13.17 -4.98
C PRO A 2 6.24 -12.89 -4.45
N ALA A 3 6.03 -13.07 -3.15
CA ALA A 3 4.76 -12.80 -2.46
C ALA A 3 4.63 -11.29 -2.17
N THR A 4 4.63 -10.45 -3.21
CA THR A 4 4.62 -8.98 -3.10
C THR A 4 3.41 -8.45 -2.33
N GLY A 5 2.27 -9.13 -2.45
CA GLY A 5 1.06 -8.82 -1.69
C GLY A 5 1.13 -9.20 -0.20
N ASN A 6 2.20 -9.84 0.27
CA ASN A 6 2.40 -10.15 1.68
C ASN A 6 3.01 -8.95 2.40
N LYS A 7 2.19 -8.24 3.17
CA LYS A 7 2.60 -7.03 3.91
C LYS A 7 3.77 -7.25 4.86
N LEU A 8 3.97 -8.47 5.38
CA LEU A 8 5.11 -8.81 6.24
C LEU A 8 6.43 -9.00 5.48
N GLY A 9 6.37 -9.14 4.15
CA GLY A 9 7.52 -9.40 3.29
C GLY A 9 8.02 -8.18 2.51
N VAL A 10 7.26 -7.08 2.47
CA VAL A 10 7.55 -5.92 1.59
C VAL A 10 8.92 -5.30 1.88
N GLY A 11 9.38 -5.29 3.14
CA GLY A 11 10.69 -4.76 3.52
C GLY A 11 11.87 -5.50 2.86
N THR A 12 11.68 -6.74 2.41
CA THR A 12 12.73 -7.49 1.69
C THR A 12 13.02 -6.94 0.30
N PHE A 13 12.08 -6.18 -0.27
CA PHE A 13 12.23 -5.54 -1.58
C PHE A 13 12.96 -4.20 -1.51
N ILE A 14 13.14 -3.62 -0.32
CA ILE A 14 13.89 -2.37 -0.14
C ILE A 14 15.39 -2.65 -0.36
N PRO A 15 16.02 -2.04 -1.38
CA PRO A 15 17.45 -2.21 -1.64
C PRO A 15 18.29 -1.78 -0.45
N PRO A 16 19.43 -2.46 -0.16
CA PRO A 16 20.26 -2.14 1.01
C PRO A 16 20.62 -0.66 1.16
N GLY A 17 20.98 0.03 0.07
CA GLY A 17 21.34 1.45 0.07
C GLY A 17 20.19 2.42 0.38
N LEU A 18 18.94 1.95 0.42
CA LEU A 18 17.77 2.79 0.71
C LEU A 18 17.15 2.53 2.09
N ARG A 19 17.60 1.51 2.83
CA ARG A 19 16.96 1.08 4.10
C ARG A 19 17.02 2.11 5.22
N ASP A 20 17.97 3.05 5.17
CA ASP A 20 18.08 4.14 6.13
C ASP A 20 17.07 5.27 5.86
N ARG A 21 16.62 5.38 4.61
CA ARG A 21 15.76 6.47 4.12
C ARG A 21 14.31 6.03 3.89
N VAL A 22 14.10 4.74 3.59
CA VAL A 22 12.79 4.12 3.36
C VAL A 22 12.64 2.95 4.33
N LYS A 23 11.61 3.03 5.18
CA LYS A 23 11.36 2.06 6.24
C LYS A 23 10.12 1.21 5.92
N VAL A 24 9.83 0.23 6.75
CA VAL A 24 8.49 -0.37 6.87
C VAL A 24 7.94 -0.03 8.25
N PRO A 25 6.61 0.05 8.43
CA PRO A 25 6.03 0.24 9.76
C PRO A 25 6.54 -0.85 10.72
N GLU A 26 6.80 -0.46 11.97
CA GLU A 26 7.31 -1.40 12.97
C GLU A 26 6.23 -2.45 13.30
N VAL A 27 6.54 -3.72 13.01
CA VAL A 27 5.66 -4.84 13.36
C VAL A 27 5.95 -5.28 14.79
N LEU A 28 5.06 -4.94 15.71
CA LEU A 28 5.20 -5.23 17.15
C LEU A 28 4.95 -6.70 17.47
N CYS A 29 4.00 -7.32 16.76
CA CYS A 29 3.69 -8.72 16.96
C CYS A 29 3.17 -9.36 15.68
N ARG A 30 3.42 -10.67 15.58
CA ARG A 30 3.00 -11.50 14.46
C ARG A 30 2.36 -12.75 15.02
N SER A 31 1.20 -13.09 14.51
CA SER A 31 0.54 -14.33 14.90
C SER A 31 1.18 -15.54 14.21
N ARG A 32 1.10 -16.71 14.87
CA ARG A 32 1.43 -18.00 14.25
C ARG A 32 0.26 -18.54 13.39
N LYS A 33 -0.98 -18.21 13.77
CA LYS A 33 -2.25 -18.55 13.11
C LYS A 33 -3.14 -17.29 12.99
N LEU A 34 -4.40 -17.36 12.62
CA LEU A 34 -5.31 -16.20 12.57
C LEU A 34 -5.80 -15.74 13.98
N ASP A 35 -4.92 -15.76 14.98
CA ASP A 35 -5.21 -15.37 16.38
C ASP A 35 -4.35 -14.16 16.78
N MET A 36 -4.89 -13.28 17.62
CA MET A 36 -4.11 -12.16 18.17
C MET A 36 -3.29 -12.60 19.38
N PRO A 37 -2.12 -11.98 19.64
CA PRO A 37 -1.50 -12.11 20.94
C PRO A 37 -2.40 -11.52 22.03
N PRO A 38 -2.19 -11.89 23.30
CA PRO A 38 -2.92 -11.31 24.43
C PRO A 38 -2.83 -9.77 24.38
N PRO A 39 -3.95 -9.03 24.54
CA PRO A 39 -3.97 -7.56 24.48
C PRO A 39 -2.97 -6.87 25.41
N GLU A 40 -2.63 -7.54 26.51
CA GLU A 40 -1.74 -7.09 27.58
C GLU A 40 -0.27 -7.12 27.16
N ALA A 41 0.06 -7.93 26.15
CA ALA A 41 1.40 -7.97 25.55
C ALA A 41 1.65 -6.85 24.53
N ILE A 42 0.63 -6.04 24.23
CA ILE A 42 0.71 -4.97 23.24
C ILE A 42 0.99 -3.64 23.98
N PRO A 43 2.08 -2.92 23.63
CA PRO A 43 2.40 -1.66 24.25
C PRO A 43 1.26 -0.65 24.17
N PRO A 44 1.06 0.23 25.17
CA PRO A 44 0.09 1.32 25.06
C PRO A 44 0.35 2.21 23.84
N GLY A 45 -0.73 2.74 23.25
CA GLY A 45 -0.66 3.64 22.10
C GLY A 45 -1.53 3.22 20.92
N LYS A 46 -1.50 4.03 19.86
CA LYS A 46 -2.24 3.79 18.62
C LYS A 46 -1.52 2.75 17.77
N HIS A 47 -2.26 1.74 17.33
CA HIS A 47 -1.75 0.64 16.53
C HIS A 47 -2.70 0.28 15.39
N PHE A 48 -2.14 -0.29 14.34
CA PHE A 48 -2.88 -0.83 13.21
C PHE A 48 -2.84 -2.35 13.25
N ILE A 49 -4.01 -2.99 13.30
CA ILE A 49 -4.15 -4.44 13.16
C ILE A 49 -4.50 -4.74 11.71
N LYS A 50 -3.72 -5.62 11.09
CA LYS A 50 -3.81 -5.93 9.66
C LYS A 50 -3.73 -7.43 9.43
N PHE A 51 -4.36 -7.87 8.35
CA PHE A 51 -4.05 -9.18 7.76
C PHE A 51 -2.91 -9.02 6.77
N ASN A 52 -1.95 -9.92 6.79
CA ASN A 52 -0.79 -9.85 5.89
C ASN A 52 -1.17 -9.96 4.41
N ASN A 53 -2.34 -10.52 4.10
CA ASN A 53 -2.89 -10.66 2.76
C ASN A 53 -4.17 -9.82 2.52
N GLY A 54 -4.53 -8.92 3.44
CA GLY A 54 -5.76 -8.12 3.29
C GLY A 54 -5.60 -6.93 2.35
N SER A 55 -6.67 -6.50 1.70
CA SER A 55 -6.70 -5.36 0.77
C SER A 55 -7.68 -4.30 1.28
N GLY A 56 -7.18 -3.13 1.68
CA GLY A 56 -8.01 -2.04 2.25
C GLY A 56 -8.60 -2.29 3.64
N ASP A 57 -8.43 -3.49 4.18
CA ASP A 57 -9.00 -3.91 5.46
C ASP A 57 -7.96 -3.83 6.59
N LEU A 58 -8.14 -2.85 7.48
CA LEU A 58 -7.37 -2.70 8.71
C LEU A 58 -8.28 -2.26 9.86
N LEU A 59 -7.86 -2.54 11.09
CA LEU A 59 -8.39 -1.89 12.28
C LEU A 59 -7.36 -0.94 12.85
N ARG A 60 -7.82 0.21 13.32
CA ARG A 60 -7.01 1.13 14.10
C ARG A 60 -7.56 1.18 15.52
N LEU A 61 -6.75 0.75 16.49
CA LEU A 61 -7.14 0.70 17.90
C LEU A 61 -6.10 1.40 18.77
N THR A 62 -6.53 1.91 19.92
CA THR A 62 -5.65 2.46 20.94
C THR A 62 -5.57 1.48 22.10
N PHE A 63 -4.36 1.05 22.46
CA PHE A 63 -4.11 0.14 23.57
C PHE A 63 -3.76 0.91 24.85
N PRO A 64 -4.16 0.41 26.04
CA PRO A 64 -4.95 -0.81 26.26
C PRO A 64 -6.40 -0.67 25.80
N LEU A 65 -6.99 -1.77 25.32
CA LEU A 65 -8.33 -1.75 24.72
C LEU A 65 -9.42 -1.54 25.78
N ASN A 66 -10.38 -0.67 25.50
CA ASN A 66 -11.65 -0.64 26.23
C ASN A 66 -12.58 -1.79 25.79
N ALA A 67 -13.71 -2.00 26.47
CA ALA A 67 -14.63 -3.10 26.16
C ALA A 67 -15.21 -3.03 24.74
N ARG A 68 -15.47 -1.81 24.23
CA ARG A 68 -15.97 -1.60 22.87
C ARG A 68 -14.95 -2.01 21.82
N ASP A 69 -13.68 -1.62 22.00
CA ASP A 69 -12.61 -1.91 21.06
C ASP A 69 -12.23 -3.40 21.07
N ARG A 70 -12.32 -4.07 22.22
CA ARG A 70 -12.21 -5.54 22.29
C ARG A 70 -13.30 -6.22 21.47
N ASN A 71 -14.56 -5.82 21.65
CA ASN A 71 -15.67 -6.37 20.87
C ASN A 71 -15.51 -6.09 19.36
N LEU A 72 -15.04 -4.90 18.99
CA LEU A 72 -14.74 -4.56 17.60
C LEU A 72 -13.66 -5.48 17.02
N LEU A 73 -12.56 -5.69 17.75
CA LEU A 73 -11.49 -6.59 17.37
C LEU A 73 -12.00 -8.02 17.17
N ASP A 74 -12.77 -8.55 18.14
CA ASP A 74 -13.30 -9.91 18.09
C ASP A 74 -14.21 -10.12 16.87
N ARG A 75 -15.12 -9.17 16.61
CA ARG A 75 -16.00 -9.22 15.44
C ARG A 75 -15.23 -9.15 14.12
N TRP A 76 -14.22 -8.29 14.04
CA TRP A 76 -13.39 -8.17 12.84
C TRP A 76 -12.58 -9.43 12.58
N LEU A 77 -11.99 -10.03 13.62
CA LEU A 77 -11.29 -11.33 13.51
C LEU A 77 -12.25 -12.45 13.09
N ALA A 78 -13.45 -12.51 13.67
CA ALA A 78 -14.46 -13.50 13.33
C ALA A 78 -14.91 -13.36 11.87
N TYR A 79 -15.19 -12.14 11.42
CA TYR A 79 -15.50 -11.84 10.02
C TYR A 79 -14.40 -12.37 9.11
N TRP A 80 -13.15 -12.04 9.40
CA TRP A 80 -12.02 -12.45 8.60
C TRP A 80 -11.73 -13.96 8.63
N ARG A 81 -12.04 -14.68 9.70
CA ARG A 81 -11.97 -16.15 9.70
C ARG A 81 -13.01 -16.75 8.74
N ALA A 82 -14.17 -16.12 8.65
CA ALA A 82 -15.26 -16.54 7.77
C ALA A 82 -15.08 -16.03 6.32
N THR A 83 -14.19 -15.07 6.04
CA THR A 83 -14.02 -14.56 4.68
C THR A 83 -13.48 -15.62 3.73
N THR A 84 -14.12 -15.67 2.57
CA THR A 84 -13.69 -16.46 1.43
C THR A 84 -12.26 -16.04 1.01
N PRO A 85 -11.39 -16.99 0.64
CA PRO A 85 -10.06 -16.71 0.11
C PRO A 85 -10.10 -15.69 -1.05
N MET A 86 -9.06 -14.85 -1.15
CA MET A 86 -8.98 -13.77 -2.14
C MET A 86 -8.99 -14.29 -3.59
N SER A 87 -8.54 -15.53 -3.79
CA SER A 87 -8.63 -16.28 -5.05
C SER A 87 -10.04 -16.35 -5.64
N ARG A 88 -11.08 -16.45 -4.81
CA ARG A 88 -12.47 -16.43 -5.32
C ARG A 88 -12.92 -15.06 -5.82
N ARG A 89 -12.14 -14.00 -5.56
CA ARG A 89 -12.34 -12.62 -6.04
C ARG A 89 -11.43 -12.27 -7.22
N GLY A 90 -10.68 -13.23 -7.75
CA GLY A 90 -9.70 -13.02 -8.83
C GLY A 90 -8.31 -12.62 -8.33
N GLU A 91 -8.13 -12.36 -7.04
CA GLU A 91 -6.85 -11.93 -6.45
C GLU A 91 -6.08 -13.09 -5.81
N TRP A 92 -5.89 -14.17 -6.58
CA TRP A 92 -5.35 -15.45 -6.11
C TRP A 92 -3.95 -15.36 -5.51
N TRP A 93 -3.13 -14.38 -5.90
CA TRP A 93 -1.77 -14.21 -5.38
C TRP A 93 -1.74 -13.92 -3.88
N TYR A 94 -2.78 -13.33 -3.30
CA TYR A 94 -2.90 -13.10 -1.85
C TYR A 94 -3.11 -14.39 -1.04
N ASP A 95 -3.43 -15.51 -1.70
CA ASP A 95 -3.59 -16.82 -1.05
C ASP A 95 -2.36 -17.72 -1.22
N THR A 96 -1.29 -17.24 -1.87
CA THR A 96 -0.06 -18.03 -2.11
C THR A 96 0.86 -18.15 -0.90
N PHE A 97 0.48 -17.55 0.23
CA PHE A 97 1.21 -17.58 1.50
C PHE A 97 0.25 -17.68 2.69
N PRO A 98 0.71 -18.21 3.85
CA PRO A 98 -0.15 -18.35 5.01
C PRO A 98 -0.71 -17.02 5.51
N ARG A 99 -2.01 -17.01 5.79
CA ARG A 99 -2.73 -15.88 6.38
C ARG A 99 -2.30 -15.67 7.82
N LYS A 100 -1.95 -14.44 8.17
CA LYS A 100 -1.53 -14.01 9.50
C LYS A 100 -2.17 -12.69 9.86
N VAL A 101 -2.40 -12.51 11.15
CA VAL A 101 -2.72 -11.21 11.75
C VAL A 101 -1.44 -10.65 12.33
N PHE A 102 -1.26 -9.35 12.20
CA PHE A 102 -0.13 -8.67 12.78
C PHE A 102 -0.52 -7.26 13.20
N ILE A 103 0.29 -6.69 14.08
CA ILE A 103 0.09 -5.35 14.60
C ILE A 103 1.30 -4.51 14.24
N GLU A 104 1.03 -3.37 13.65
CA GLU A 104 2.01 -2.33 13.39
C GLU A 104 1.81 -1.17 14.36
N ARG A 105 2.93 -0.60 14.81
CA ARG A 105 2.90 0.69 15.48
C ARG A 105 2.39 1.74 14.49
N ALA A 106 1.51 2.63 14.95
CA ALA A 106 1.14 3.79 14.16
C ALA A 106 2.39 4.64 13.84
N ILE A 107 2.60 4.92 12.56
CA ILE A 107 3.74 5.73 12.08
C ILE A 107 3.50 7.24 12.26
N ASP A 108 2.26 7.62 12.62
CA ASP A 108 1.90 8.98 12.99
C ASP A 108 0.81 8.97 14.07
N ALA A 109 0.83 9.96 14.95
CA ALA A 109 -0.15 10.13 16.02
C ALA A 109 -1.43 10.81 15.52
N ASP A 110 -1.33 11.69 14.51
CA ASP A 110 -2.39 12.64 14.16
C ASP A 110 -3.13 12.31 12.85
N ASP A 111 -2.84 11.14 12.25
CA ASP A 111 -3.42 10.67 10.98
C ASP A 111 -3.20 11.60 9.77
N THR A 112 -2.18 12.44 9.83
CA THR A 112 -1.82 13.38 8.76
C THR A 112 -0.86 12.76 7.76
N ILE A 113 -0.93 11.44 7.58
CA ILE A 113 -0.05 10.68 6.69
C ILE A 113 -0.48 10.89 5.25
N GLU A 114 0.48 11.21 4.40
CA GLU A 114 0.29 11.30 2.96
C GLU A 114 0.48 9.90 2.34
N GLU A 115 -0.43 9.48 1.46
CA GLU A 115 -0.34 8.20 0.76
C GLU A 115 -0.07 8.43 -0.72
N TRP A 116 1.03 7.85 -1.19
CA TRP A 116 1.54 7.99 -2.55
C TRP A 116 1.65 6.62 -3.20
N LYS A 117 1.22 6.51 -4.45
CA LYS A 117 1.28 5.27 -5.23
C LYS A 117 2.08 5.53 -6.48
N PHE A 118 3.11 4.73 -6.72
CA PHE A 118 3.98 4.85 -7.88
C PHE A 118 3.71 3.68 -8.82
N GLN A 119 3.41 3.98 -10.09
CA GLN A 119 3.09 2.95 -11.08
C GLN A 119 4.34 2.70 -11.90
N VAL A 120 5.06 1.63 -11.56
CA VAL A 120 6.36 1.33 -12.16
C VAL A 120 6.19 0.22 -13.18
N PHE A 121 6.55 0.52 -14.43
CA PHE A 121 6.55 -0.41 -15.53
C PHE A 121 7.99 -0.66 -15.96
N ASN A 122 8.42 -1.91 -15.97
CA ASN A 122 9.76 -2.30 -16.42
C ASN A 122 10.90 -1.50 -15.77
N GLY A 123 10.78 -1.25 -14.46
CA GLY A 123 11.74 -0.50 -13.66
C GLY A 123 11.73 1.03 -13.85
N ARG A 124 10.78 1.58 -14.61
CA ARG A 124 10.58 3.03 -14.77
C ARG A 124 9.19 3.44 -14.32
N CYS A 125 9.09 4.49 -13.51
CA CYS A 125 7.80 5.02 -13.08
C CYS A 125 7.14 5.76 -14.25
N ASP A 126 5.88 5.45 -14.51
CA ASP A 126 5.08 6.09 -15.56
C ASP A 126 4.26 7.25 -14.99
N TYR A 127 3.50 6.98 -13.93
CA TYR A 127 2.73 8.00 -13.21
C TYR A 127 2.63 7.67 -11.73
N ILE A 128 2.27 8.70 -10.96
CA ILE A 128 2.15 8.68 -9.50
C ILE A 128 0.75 9.15 -9.13
N VAL A 129 0.17 8.57 -8.08
CA VAL A 129 -1.11 8.97 -7.51
C VAL A 129 -0.93 9.37 -6.05
N GLU A 130 -1.28 10.60 -5.73
CA GLU A 130 -1.49 11.04 -4.35
C GLU A 130 -2.95 10.80 -3.96
N LEU A 131 -3.18 10.20 -2.79
CA LEU A 131 -4.51 10.05 -2.21
C LEU A 131 -4.77 11.16 -1.21
N HIS A 132 -5.88 11.87 -1.38
CA HIS A 132 -6.34 12.90 -0.47
C HIS A 132 -7.39 12.31 0.48
N GLY A 133 -7.34 12.65 1.76
CA GLY A 133 -8.37 12.27 2.73
C GLY A 133 -8.31 10.82 3.23
N GLN A 134 -8.87 10.58 4.42
CA GLN A 134 -8.72 9.32 5.16
C GLN A 134 -9.80 8.26 4.89
N THR A 135 -10.82 8.57 4.06
CA THR A 135 -11.93 7.64 3.80
C THR A 135 -12.21 7.48 2.31
N PRO A 136 -12.55 6.27 1.84
CA PRO A 136 -12.81 6.00 0.41
C PRO A 136 -13.90 6.89 -0.22
N LEU A 137 -14.88 7.35 0.58
CA LEU A 137 -16.03 8.13 0.12
C LEU A 137 -15.74 9.63 -0.02
N ARG A 138 -14.62 10.12 0.54
CA ARG A 138 -14.23 11.54 0.48
C ARG A 138 -12.83 11.75 -0.10
N SER A 139 -12.22 10.68 -0.63
CA SER A 139 -10.86 10.73 -1.11
C SER A 139 -10.76 11.15 -2.56
N GLY A 140 -10.34 12.39 -2.81
CA GLY A 140 -9.85 12.79 -4.11
C GLY A 140 -8.51 12.11 -4.42
N VAL A 141 -8.13 12.06 -5.68
CA VAL A 141 -6.81 11.60 -6.12
C VAL A 141 -6.20 12.64 -7.03
N THR A 142 -4.90 12.86 -6.92
CA THR A 142 -4.18 13.71 -7.86
C THR A 142 -3.12 12.87 -8.54
N ALA A 143 -3.09 12.88 -9.87
CA ALA A 143 -2.12 12.14 -10.65
C ALA A 143 -0.98 13.07 -11.10
N TYR A 144 0.23 12.54 -11.10
CA TYR A 144 1.43 13.23 -11.55
C TYR A 144 2.20 12.34 -12.52
N ASP A 145 2.84 12.94 -13.52
CA ASP A 145 3.82 12.25 -14.33
C ASP A 145 5.13 12.04 -13.56
N ARG A 146 6.06 11.31 -14.17
CA ARG A 146 7.37 11.03 -13.57
C ARG A 146 8.16 12.27 -13.19
N ASP A 147 7.95 13.39 -13.89
CA ASP A 147 8.67 14.64 -13.65
C ASP A 147 7.92 15.54 -12.63
N GLY A 148 6.80 15.06 -12.09
CA GLY A 148 6.01 15.73 -11.07
C GLY A 148 4.97 16.70 -11.63
N ASN A 149 4.70 16.68 -12.94
CA ASN A 149 3.66 17.53 -13.54
C ASN A 149 2.28 16.89 -13.35
N HIS A 150 1.30 17.71 -13.03
CA HIS A 150 -0.09 17.24 -12.83
C HIS A 150 -0.68 16.66 -14.12
N ILE A 151 -1.28 15.48 -14.01
CA ILE A 151 -2.06 14.82 -15.06
C ILE A 151 -3.55 15.01 -14.73
N PRO A 152 -4.33 15.74 -15.54
CA PRO A 152 -5.74 16.02 -15.28
C PRO A 152 -6.63 14.83 -15.64
N VAL A 153 -6.44 13.69 -14.96
CA VAL A 153 -7.18 12.44 -15.18
C VAL A 153 -7.87 12.00 -13.89
N ARG A 154 -9.13 11.55 -14.01
CA ARG A 154 -9.82 10.86 -12.91
C ARG A 154 -9.50 9.37 -12.98
N ILE A 155 -9.19 8.78 -11.82
CA ILE A 155 -8.84 7.37 -11.67
C ILE A 155 -9.89 6.69 -10.78
N ALA A 156 -10.45 5.57 -11.24
CA ALA A 156 -11.48 4.80 -10.55
C ALA A 156 -12.68 5.67 -10.11
N ASP A 157 -13.12 6.57 -11.01
CA ASP A 157 -14.21 7.53 -10.82
C ASP A 157 -14.06 8.49 -9.61
N ARG A 158 -12.85 8.59 -9.04
CA ARG A 158 -12.56 9.53 -7.98
C ARG A 158 -12.41 10.95 -8.52
N ASN A 159 -12.83 11.93 -7.72
CA ASN A 159 -12.62 13.34 -8.03
C ASN A 159 -11.13 13.67 -8.02
N ILE A 160 -10.73 14.65 -8.84
CA ILE A 160 -9.38 15.20 -8.80
C ILE A 160 -9.22 15.96 -7.48
N GLY A 161 -8.17 15.62 -6.72
CA GLY A 161 -7.84 16.25 -5.46
C GLY A 161 -7.16 17.61 -5.63
N THR A 162 -6.58 18.11 -4.54
CA THR A 162 -5.79 19.34 -4.60
C THR A 162 -4.50 19.09 -5.38
N VAL A 163 -4.18 19.98 -6.32
CA VAL A 163 -2.90 19.95 -7.04
C VAL A 163 -1.85 20.68 -6.21
N ARG A 164 -0.83 19.96 -5.77
CA ARG A 164 0.33 20.56 -5.09
C ARG A 164 1.20 21.38 -6.04
N THR A 165 1.76 22.46 -5.52
CA THR A 165 2.80 23.25 -6.18
C THR A 165 4.20 22.67 -5.98
N SER A 166 4.39 21.83 -4.97
CA SER A 166 5.63 21.08 -4.72
C SER A 166 5.33 19.68 -4.19
N LEU A 167 6.17 18.71 -4.58
CA LEU A 167 6.05 17.31 -4.17
C LEU A 167 7.19 16.98 -3.19
N PRO A 168 6.94 17.03 -1.86
CA PRO A 168 8.00 16.83 -0.88
C PRO A 168 8.50 15.39 -0.91
N ASP A 169 9.82 15.23 -0.81
CA ASP A 169 10.52 13.93 -0.82
C ASP A 169 10.24 13.06 -2.06
N PHE A 170 9.65 13.65 -3.11
CA PHE A 170 9.24 12.94 -4.33
C PHE A 170 10.39 12.24 -5.04
N ALA A 171 11.54 12.91 -5.17
CA ALA A 171 12.71 12.32 -5.82
C ALA A 171 13.19 11.02 -5.13
N LEU A 172 13.14 10.99 -3.79
CA LEU A 172 13.49 9.80 -3.00
C LEU A 172 12.43 8.70 -3.16
N MET A 173 11.15 9.03 -3.08
CA MET A 173 10.08 8.03 -3.29
C MET A 173 10.11 7.46 -4.71
N LEU A 174 10.38 8.29 -5.72
CA LEU A 174 10.55 7.89 -7.11
C LEU A 174 11.75 6.96 -7.28
N GLU A 175 12.92 7.35 -6.76
CA GLU A 175 14.13 6.51 -6.75
C GLU A 175 13.85 5.14 -6.11
N ALA A 176 13.18 5.14 -4.95
CA ALA A 176 12.86 3.93 -4.22
C ALA A 176 11.85 3.05 -4.96
N ALA A 177 10.80 3.62 -5.55
CA ALA A 177 9.81 2.88 -6.33
C ALA A 177 10.47 2.17 -7.53
N GLU A 178 11.26 2.91 -8.32
CA GLU A 178 11.97 2.36 -9.49
C GLU A 178 12.95 1.25 -9.07
N ALA A 179 13.67 1.43 -7.96
CA ALA A 179 14.61 0.43 -7.46
C ALA A 179 13.91 -0.82 -6.90
N ILE A 180 12.81 -0.67 -6.15
CA ILE A 180 12.00 -1.78 -5.62
C ILE A 180 11.42 -2.64 -6.76
N ALA A 181 10.99 -2.00 -7.83
CA ALA A 181 10.32 -2.65 -8.96
C ALA A 181 11.24 -2.90 -10.16
N GLN A 182 12.56 -2.73 -10.02
CA GLN A 182 13.53 -2.81 -11.13
C GLN A 182 13.44 -4.11 -11.95
N ARG A 183 13.09 -5.23 -11.29
CA ARG A 183 12.97 -6.57 -11.91
C ARG A 183 11.54 -7.07 -12.01
N ILE A 184 10.57 -6.16 -11.99
CA ILE A 184 9.14 -6.48 -12.04
C ILE A 184 8.53 -5.76 -13.24
N SER A 185 7.78 -6.48 -14.09
CA SER A 185 7.29 -5.91 -15.36
C SER A 185 6.30 -4.78 -15.11
N PHE A 186 5.55 -4.93 -14.02
CA PHE A 186 4.70 -3.90 -13.49
C PHE A 186 4.55 -4.09 -11.98
N ALA A 187 4.72 -3.02 -11.22
CA ALA A 187 4.39 -2.97 -9.81
C ALA A 187 3.83 -1.59 -9.47
N ARG A 188 2.74 -1.58 -8.71
CA ARG A 188 2.36 -0.42 -7.92
C ARG A 188 3.11 -0.47 -6.59
N VAL A 189 3.88 0.57 -6.28
CA VAL A 189 4.61 0.73 -5.01
C VAL A 189 3.94 1.82 -4.19
N ASP A 190 3.40 1.45 -3.04
CA ASP A 190 2.65 2.36 -2.16
C ASP A 190 3.55 2.83 -1.02
N PHE A 191 3.69 4.15 -0.85
CA PHE A 191 4.40 4.80 0.24
C PHE A 191 3.47 5.61 1.13
N TYR A 192 3.82 5.62 2.41
CA TYR A 192 3.32 6.58 3.38
C TYR A 192 4.42 7.58 3.70
N ARG A 193 4.09 8.86 3.74
CA ARG A 193 4.99 9.94 4.16
C ARG A 193 4.40 10.66 5.37
N THR A 194 5.17 10.75 6.44
CA THR A 194 4.78 11.51 7.65
C THR A 194 5.07 13.00 7.47
N GLN A 195 4.45 13.84 8.30
CA GLN A 195 4.72 15.29 8.30
C GLN A 195 6.21 15.62 8.55
N ALA A 196 6.90 14.79 9.34
CA ALA A 196 8.33 14.90 9.60
C ALA A 196 9.22 14.45 8.41
N GLY A 197 8.64 14.02 7.29
CA GLY A 197 9.37 13.57 6.10
C GLY A 197 9.88 12.13 6.15
N GLN A 198 9.38 11.30 7.09
CA GLN A 198 9.73 9.89 7.11
C GLN A 198 8.91 9.11 6.09
N ILE A 199 9.57 8.26 5.31
CA ILE A 199 8.94 7.43 4.27
C ILE A 199 8.86 5.98 4.71
N TYR A 200 7.68 5.40 4.54
CA TYR A 200 7.39 4.01 4.85
C TYR A 200 6.81 3.31 3.61
N LEU A 201 7.42 2.19 3.21
CA LEU A 201 6.85 1.28 2.23
C LEU A 201 5.65 0.55 2.84
N GLY A 202 4.47 0.75 2.27
CA GLY A 202 3.22 0.17 2.74
C GLY A 202 2.84 -1.12 2.02
N GLU A 203 2.89 -1.11 0.68
CA GLU A 203 2.44 -2.25 -0.15
C GLU A 203 3.18 -2.29 -1.49
N ILE A 204 3.32 -3.49 -2.04
CA ILE A 204 3.71 -3.71 -3.45
C ILE A 204 2.62 -4.57 -4.10
N THR A 205 1.91 -4.02 -5.08
CA THR A 205 0.79 -4.69 -5.73
C THR A 205 1.05 -4.87 -7.22
N LEU A 206 0.93 -6.10 -7.73
CA LEU A 206 1.17 -6.43 -9.13
C LEU A 206 -0.08 -6.30 -10.02
N CYS A 207 -1.25 -6.17 -9.41
CA CYS A 207 -2.52 -6.13 -10.11
C CYS A 207 -3.53 -5.29 -9.30
N PRO A 208 -3.34 -3.96 -9.25
CA PRO A 208 -4.21 -3.08 -8.47
C PRO A 208 -5.62 -3.10 -9.08
N PHE A 209 -6.63 -3.13 -8.22
CA PHE A 209 -8.05 -3.19 -8.62
C PHE A 209 -8.40 -4.37 -9.54
N ASN A 210 -7.61 -5.45 -9.51
CA ASN A 210 -7.72 -6.55 -10.47
C ASN A 210 -7.73 -6.07 -11.94
N THR A 211 -7.00 -4.99 -12.25
CA THR A 211 -7.00 -4.31 -13.56
C THR A 211 -8.36 -3.80 -14.05
N LEU A 212 -9.36 -3.68 -13.17
CA LEU A 212 -10.70 -3.16 -13.48
C LEU A 212 -10.84 -1.66 -13.22
N GLY A 213 -9.77 -0.97 -12.84
CA GLY A 213 -9.78 0.47 -12.63
C GLY A 213 -10.02 1.24 -13.93
N THR A 214 -10.89 2.24 -13.89
CA THR A 214 -11.22 3.10 -15.03
C THR A 214 -10.41 4.40 -15.00
N TYR A 215 -10.18 4.99 -16.17
CA TYR A 215 -9.62 6.33 -16.33
C TYR A 215 -10.59 7.19 -17.14
N SER A 216 -10.71 8.47 -16.80
CA SER A 216 -11.57 9.38 -17.58
C SER A 216 -11.00 9.76 -18.94
N ASP A 217 -9.72 9.47 -19.19
CA ASP A 217 -9.01 9.72 -20.45
C ASP A 217 -8.63 8.37 -21.09
N SER A 218 -9.19 8.09 -22.27
CA SER A 218 -8.95 6.85 -23.00
C SER A 218 -7.53 6.73 -23.55
N ASP A 219 -6.90 7.84 -23.92
CA ASP A 219 -5.50 7.82 -24.37
C ASP A 219 -4.54 7.57 -23.21
N PHE A 220 -4.84 8.10 -22.03
CA PHE A 220 -4.12 7.74 -20.82
C PHE A 220 -4.25 6.24 -20.51
N ASN A 221 -5.46 5.69 -20.54
CA ASN A 221 -5.69 4.26 -20.33
C ASN A 221 -4.93 3.39 -21.34
N ARG A 222 -4.94 3.77 -22.63
CA ARG A 222 -4.22 3.03 -23.67
C ARG A 222 -2.71 3.06 -23.45
N ARG A 223 -2.12 4.24 -23.22
CA ARG A 223 -0.67 4.41 -23.02
C ARG A 223 -0.16 3.63 -21.80
N THR A 224 -0.88 3.68 -20.67
CA THR A 224 -0.52 2.91 -19.47
C THR A 224 -0.58 1.41 -19.70
N GLY A 225 -1.54 0.92 -20.51
CA GLY A 225 -1.57 -0.47 -20.95
C GLY A 225 -0.37 -0.85 -21.84
N GLU A 226 -0.01 0.00 -22.79
CA GLU A 226 1.14 -0.20 -23.70
C GLU A 226 2.49 -0.19 -22.96
N ALA A 227 2.61 0.54 -21.86
CA ALA A 227 3.80 0.57 -21.02
C ALA A 227 4.14 -0.81 -20.41
N TRP A 228 3.13 -1.66 -20.21
CA TRP A 228 3.32 -3.01 -19.68
C TRP A 228 3.75 -4.00 -20.77
N ASN A 229 5.03 -3.95 -21.14
CA ASN A 229 5.64 -4.90 -22.07
C ASN A 229 6.51 -5.94 -21.36
N HIS A 230 6.16 -7.22 -21.46
CA HIS A 230 6.86 -8.34 -20.80
C HIS A 230 8.26 -8.66 -21.34
N ARG A 231 8.64 -8.14 -22.52
CA ARG A 231 9.91 -8.52 -23.19
C ARG A 231 11.17 -7.99 -22.50
N SER A 232 11.10 -6.88 -21.78
CA SER A 232 12.29 -6.10 -21.42
C SER A 232 13.12 -6.59 -20.22
N LEU A 233 12.61 -7.53 -19.40
CA LEU A 233 13.23 -7.88 -18.12
C LEU A 233 14.20 -9.07 -18.15
N TYR A 234 14.17 -9.87 -19.22
CA TYR A 234 15.01 -11.06 -19.35
C TYR A 234 16.09 -10.92 -20.43
N GLU A 235 16.18 -9.74 -21.05
CA GLU A 235 17.10 -9.44 -22.15
C GLU A 235 18.30 -8.57 -21.71
N ARG A 236 18.57 -8.44 -20.40
CA ARG A 236 19.70 -7.65 -19.86
C ARG A 236 20.57 -8.45 -18.90
#